data_AF-A0A7J7LUI2-F1
#
_entry.id   AF-A0A7J7LUI2-F1
#
_cell.length_a   1.000
_cell.length_b   1.000
_cell.length_c   1.000
_cell.angle_alpha   90.00
_cell.angle_beta   90.00
_cell.angle_gamma   90.00
#
_symmetry.space_group_name_H-M   'P 1'
#
loop_
_entity.id
_entity.type
_entity.pdbx_description
1 polymer ?
#
loop_
_entity_poly.entity_id
_entity_poly.type
_entity_poly.pdbx_seq_one_letter_code
_entity_poly.pdbx_strand_id
1 'polypeptide(L)'
;MGQHQVNIGNHFGSMQGRSFGNTRINQVYIIGGYVIDKSFGFDTAVEEAQRAINAAHVDVESFENGVGIVKLMGRYSGFIAMYATLASRDVDCCLIPESPFYLEGPGGLFEFIEQRLKENGHMVIVLAEGAGQKHVAERMMLLV
;
A
#
# COMPACT_ATOMS: atom_id res chain seq x y z
N MET A 1 -20.26 12.83 2.23
CA MET A 1 -18.89 12.27 2.31
C MET A 1 -18.21 12.51 0.97
N GLY A 2 -17.38 13.55 0.88
CA GLY A 2 -16.70 13.91 -0.37
C GLY A 2 -15.36 13.18 -0.48
N GLN A 3 -15.10 12.56 -1.62
CA GLN A 3 -13.75 12.10 -1.97
C GLN A 3 -12.94 13.34 -2.37
N HIS A 4 -11.86 13.63 -1.66
CA HIS A 4 -10.86 14.59 -2.14
C HIS A 4 -9.75 13.79 -2.81
N GLN A 5 -9.74 13.85 -4.14
CA GLN A 5 -8.69 13.28 -4.97
C GLN A 5 -7.64 14.38 -5.18
N VAL A 6 -6.48 14.24 -4.54
CA VAL A 6 -5.35 15.15 -4.77
C VAL A 6 -4.53 14.56 -5.91
N ASN A 7 -4.49 15.27 -7.03
CA ASN A 7 -3.73 14.87 -8.21
C ASN A 7 -2.32 15.49 -8.09
N ILE A 8 -1.34 14.67 -7.68
CA ILE A 8 0.05 15.09 -7.57
C ILE A 8 0.65 14.96 -8.99
N GLY A 9 1.09 16.08 -9.57
CA GLY A 9 1.30 16.21 -11.02
C GLY A 9 2.26 15.22 -11.70
N ASN A 10 1.94 14.95 -12.97
CA ASN A 10 2.75 14.46 -14.09
C ASN A 10 3.82 13.36 -13.88
N HIS A 11 3.43 12.19 -13.37
CA HIS A 11 3.48 10.88 -14.07
C HIS A 11 3.14 9.77 -13.08
N PHE A 12 1.91 9.27 -13.14
CA PHE A 12 1.46 8.00 -12.54
C PHE A 12 1.38 7.89 -11.00
N GLY A 13 0.71 8.84 -10.34
CA GLY A 13 0.26 8.70 -8.95
C GLY A 13 -1.16 9.25 -8.77
N SER A 14 -2.11 8.48 -8.22
CA SER A 14 -3.38 9.04 -7.73
C SER A 14 -3.53 8.81 -6.24
N MET A 15 -3.84 9.87 -5.49
CA MET A 15 -4.03 9.81 -4.05
C MET A 15 -5.52 9.91 -3.70
N GLN A 16 -6.03 8.95 -2.94
CA GLN A 16 -7.41 8.90 -2.47
C GLN A 16 -7.44 8.74 -0.95
N GLY A 17 -8.10 9.66 -0.25
CA GLY A 17 -8.27 9.61 1.20
C GLY A 17 -9.67 9.15 1.63
N ARG A 18 -9.74 8.33 2.69
CA ARG A 18 -10.98 7.93 3.39
C ARG A 18 -10.76 7.91 4.90
N SER A 19 -11.75 8.36 5.67
CA SER A 19 -11.71 8.29 7.14
C SER A 19 -12.65 7.19 7.64
N PHE A 20 -12.18 6.34 8.55
CA PHE A 20 -12.97 5.29 9.20
C PHE A 20 -12.83 5.45 10.72
N GLY A 21 -13.90 5.86 11.41
CA GLY A 21 -13.80 6.21 12.82
C GLY A 21 -12.76 7.31 13.04
N ASN A 22 -11.80 7.08 13.96
CA ASN A 22 -10.68 7.99 14.21
C ASN A 22 -9.44 7.72 13.33
N THR A 23 -9.48 6.70 12.46
CA THR A 23 -8.38 6.33 11.56
C THR A 23 -8.53 7.04 10.22
N ARG A 24 -7.45 7.62 9.69
CA ARG A 24 -7.40 8.13 8.31
C ARG A 24 -6.60 7.20 7.43
N ILE A 25 -7.16 6.80 6.31
CA ILE A 25 -6.52 5.94 5.32
C ILE A 25 -6.30 6.74 4.05
N ASN A 26 -5.04 6.86 3.64
CA ASN A 26 -4.67 7.50 2.40
C ASN A 26 -4.00 6.49 1.48
N GLN A 27 -4.50 6.36 0.25
CA GLN A 27 -3.99 5.40 -0.71
C GLN A 27 -3.33 6.12 -1.88
N VAL A 28 -2.07 5.79 -2.15
CA VAL A 28 -1.32 6.21 -3.35
C VAL A 28 -1.24 5.03 -4.31
N TYR A 29 -1.55 5.25 -5.58
CA TYR A 29 -1.48 4.21 -6.61
C TYR A 29 -0.48 4.51 -7.71
N ILE A 30 0.48 3.60 -7.91
CA ILE A 30 1.49 3.69 -8.97
C ILE A 30 1.23 2.64 -10.05
N ILE A 31 1.19 3.11 -11.29
CA ILE A 31 0.93 2.32 -12.50
C ILE A 31 2.15 2.46 -13.43
N GLY A 32 2.87 1.38 -13.69
CA GLY A 32 3.85 1.31 -14.77
C GLY A 32 4.13 -0.13 -15.22
N GLY A 33 4.00 -0.41 -16.53
CA GLY A 33 4.56 -1.54 -17.29
C GLY A 33 4.47 -2.98 -16.74
N TYR A 34 4.57 -4.00 -17.61
CA TYR A 34 4.89 -5.34 -17.09
C TYR A 34 6.32 -5.35 -16.61
N VAL A 35 6.53 -5.67 -15.34
CA VAL A 35 7.85 -5.63 -14.71
C VAL A 35 8.28 -7.03 -14.28
N ILE A 36 9.47 -7.41 -14.74
CA ILE A 36 10.25 -8.58 -14.31
C ILE A 36 11.56 -8.07 -13.69
N ASP A 37 12.21 -8.88 -12.85
CA ASP A 37 13.38 -8.57 -11.99
C ASP A 37 14.40 -7.54 -12.55
N LYS A 38 14.70 -7.57 -13.86
CA LYS A 38 15.47 -6.51 -14.55
C LYS A 38 14.95 -6.18 -15.95
N SER A 39 13.66 -5.92 -16.10
CA SER A 39 13.13 -5.35 -17.34
C SER A 39 13.42 -3.85 -17.45
N PHE A 40 13.42 -3.35 -18.68
CA PHE A 40 13.38 -1.91 -18.95
C PHE A 40 12.24 -1.24 -18.16
N GLY A 41 12.57 -0.20 -17.40
CA GLY A 41 11.61 0.54 -16.57
C GLY A 41 11.45 0.01 -15.13
N PHE A 42 12.12 -1.08 -14.74
CA PHE A 42 12.07 -1.58 -13.36
C PHE A 42 12.61 -0.55 -12.36
N ASP A 43 13.84 -0.07 -12.56
CA ASP A 43 14.48 0.87 -11.64
C ASP A 43 13.66 2.16 -11.52
N THR A 44 13.11 2.66 -12.64
CA THR A 44 12.21 3.83 -12.65
C THR A 44 10.94 3.58 -11.85
N ALA A 45 10.32 2.40 -11.97
CA ALA A 45 9.14 2.05 -11.19
C ALA A 45 9.46 1.94 -9.69
N VAL A 46 10.63 1.43 -9.33
CA VAL A 46 11.11 1.37 -7.94
C VAL A 46 11.39 2.77 -7.39
N GLU A 47 12.03 3.63 -8.16
CA GLU A 47 12.26 5.04 -7.77
C GLU A 47 10.95 5.79 -7.54
N GLU A 48 9.97 5.62 -8.44
CA GLU A 48 8.67 6.28 -8.28
C GLU A 48 7.89 5.71 -7.09
N ALA A 49 7.96 4.40 -6.88
CA ALA A 49 7.39 3.76 -5.68
C ALA A 49 8.00 4.31 -4.39
N GLN A 50 9.32 4.55 -4.34
CA GLN A 50 9.96 5.16 -3.17
C GLN A 50 9.47 6.59 -2.92
N ARG A 51 9.32 7.41 -3.97
CA ARG A 51 8.74 8.77 -3.83
C ARG A 51 7.32 8.72 -3.25
N ALA A 52 6.51 7.77 -3.74
CA ALA A 52 5.16 7.55 -3.26
C ALA A 52 5.12 7.10 -1.79
N ILE A 53 6.04 6.22 -1.37
CA ILE A 53 6.20 5.79 0.02
C ILE A 53 6.56 6.98 0.92
N ASN A 54 7.54 7.78 0.53
CA ASN A 54 7.94 8.95 1.32
C ASN A 54 6.80 9.96 1.45
N ALA A 55 6.05 10.19 0.37
CA ALA A 55 4.88 11.06 0.41
C ALA A 55 3.78 10.51 1.34
N ALA A 56 3.50 9.20 1.28
CA ALA A 56 2.53 8.56 2.15
C ALA A 56 2.96 8.64 3.62
N HIS A 57 4.25 8.44 3.92
CA HIS A 57 4.81 8.53 5.26
C HIS A 57 4.61 9.93 5.87
N VAL A 58 5.08 10.97 5.17
CA VAL A 58 4.95 12.38 5.62
C VAL A 58 3.49 12.75 5.88
N ASP A 59 2.59 12.26 5.04
CA ASP A 59 1.17 12.56 5.18
C ASP A 59 0.55 11.84 6.39
N VAL A 60 0.88 10.58 6.63
CA VAL A 60 0.28 9.83 7.75
C VAL A 60 0.89 10.20 9.10
N GLU A 61 2.14 10.65 9.13
CA GLU A 61 2.77 11.22 10.33
C GLU A 61 2.05 12.50 10.78
N SER A 62 1.37 13.20 9.86
CA SER A 62 0.64 14.43 10.14
C SER A 62 -0.72 14.21 10.84
N PHE A 63 -1.16 12.95 11.04
CA PHE A 63 -2.42 12.62 11.70
C PHE A 63 -2.28 11.45 12.68
N GLU A 64 -2.89 11.57 13.85
CA GLU A 64 -3.01 10.45 14.78
C GLU A 64 -3.86 9.32 14.16
N ASN A 65 -3.40 8.09 14.31
CA ASN A 65 -3.95 6.89 13.68
C ASN A 65 -3.99 6.97 12.15
N GLY A 66 -2.95 7.55 11.53
CA GLY A 66 -2.80 7.62 10.08
C GLY A 66 -2.32 6.30 9.48
N VAL A 67 -2.96 5.83 8.41
CA VAL A 67 -2.54 4.63 7.64
C VAL A 67 -2.34 5.01 6.17
N GLY A 68 -1.10 4.93 5.72
CA GLY A 68 -0.70 5.14 4.34
C GLY A 68 -0.66 3.82 3.61
N ILE A 69 -1.32 3.72 2.46
CA ILE A 69 -1.29 2.53 1.61
C ILE A 69 -0.71 2.91 0.26
N VAL A 70 0.46 2.39 -0.07
CA VAL A 70 1.05 2.54 -1.40
C VAL A 70 0.80 1.27 -2.19
N LYS A 71 -0.16 1.34 -3.12
CA LYS A 71 -0.46 0.23 -4.01
C LYS A 71 0.38 0.33 -5.29
N LEU A 72 1.11 -0.74 -5.59
CA LEU A 72 2.07 -0.83 -6.69
C LEU A 72 1.66 -1.92 -7.68
N MET A 73 2.21 -1.87 -8.89
CA MET A 73 2.07 -2.96 -9.85
C MET A 73 2.75 -4.24 -9.36
N GLY A 74 2.26 -5.38 -9.83
CA GLY A 74 2.73 -6.69 -9.35
C GLY A 74 1.62 -7.72 -9.25
N ARG A 75 0.92 -8.01 -10.36
CA ARG A 75 -0.19 -8.97 -10.39
C ARG A 75 0.23 -10.38 -9.99
N TYR A 76 1.44 -10.80 -10.38
CA TYR A 76 1.94 -12.16 -10.15
C TYR A 76 3.23 -12.19 -9.33
N SER A 77 3.92 -11.06 -9.21
CA SER A 77 5.12 -10.94 -8.38
C SER A 77 5.18 -9.60 -7.67
N GLY A 78 5.81 -9.59 -6.50
CA GLY A 78 5.96 -8.42 -5.64
C GLY A 78 7.27 -7.67 -5.81
N PHE A 79 8.01 -7.84 -6.91
CA PHE A 79 9.37 -7.28 -7.04
C PHE A 79 9.43 -5.77 -6.79
N ILE A 80 8.58 -4.95 -7.42
CA ILE A 80 8.59 -3.49 -7.18
C ILE A 80 8.31 -3.20 -5.70
N ALA A 81 7.30 -3.85 -5.12
CA ALA A 81 6.92 -3.64 -3.71
C ALA A 81 8.05 -4.03 -2.75
N MET A 82 8.70 -5.17 -2.98
CA MET A 82 9.82 -5.64 -2.17
C MET A 82 11.02 -4.71 -2.28
N TYR A 83 11.45 -4.37 -3.51
CA TYR A 83 12.62 -3.51 -3.71
C TYR A 83 12.40 -2.09 -3.20
N ALA A 84 11.20 -1.52 -3.44
CA ALA A 84 10.86 -0.20 -2.90
C ALA A 84 10.79 -0.21 -1.36
N THR A 85 10.26 -1.29 -0.77
CA THR A 85 10.25 -1.47 0.69
C THR A 85 11.66 -1.58 1.25
N LEU A 86 12.53 -2.42 0.67
CA LEU A 86 13.90 -2.60 1.14
C LEU A 86 14.76 -1.33 1.00
N ALA A 87 14.44 -0.51 0.00
CA ALA A 87 15.08 0.78 -0.20
C ALA A 87 14.50 1.91 0.68
N SER A 88 13.38 1.68 1.36
CA SER A 88 12.75 2.62 2.28
C SER A 88 12.92 2.18 3.73
N ARG A 89 12.97 3.14 4.66
CA ARG A 89 12.99 2.87 6.10
C ARG A 89 11.63 3.04 6.76
N ASP A 90 10.66 3.51 5.99
CA ASP A 90 9.41 4.08 6.50
C ASP A 90 8.21 3.17 6.22
N VAL A 91 8.46 1.93 5.80
CA VAL A 91 7.44 0.92 5.51
C VAL A 91 7.33 -0.06 6.68
N ASP A 92 6.14 -0.18 7.25
CA ASP A 92 5.85 -1.10 8.34
C ASP A 92 5.44 -2.50 7.85
N CYS A 93 4.83 -2.56 6.66
CA CYS A 93 4.30 -3.80 6.10
C CYS A 93 4.44 -3.81 4.58
N CYS A 94 4.93 -4.92 4.03
CA CYS A 94 4.95 -5.16 2.59
C CYS A 94 4.15 -6.42 2.26
N LEU A 95 3.09 -6.25 1.47
CA LEU A 95 2.15 -7.29 1.10
C LEU A 95 2.35 -7.64 -0.39
N ILE A 96 2.77 -8.88 -0.65
CA ILE A 96 3.14 -9.39 -1.97
C ILE A 96 2.38 -10.68 -2.32
N PRO A 97 2.15 -10.99 -3.62
CA PRO A 97 1.47 -12.22 -4.04
C PRO A 97 2.12 -13.50 -3.53
N GLU A 98 3.44 -13.50 -3.36
CA GLU A 98 4.26 -14.65 -2.97
C GLU A 98 4.13 -15.01 -1.49
N SER A 99 3.65 -14.08 -0.65
CA SER A 99 3.46 -14.27 0.79
C SER A 99 1.99 -14.08 1.16
N PRO A 100 1.18 -15.15 1.16
CA PRO A 100 -0.22 -15.07 1.56
C PRO A 100 -0.35 -14.62 3.01
N PHE A 101 -1.37 -13.81 3.26
CA PHE A 101 -1.77 -13.35 4.58
C PHE A 101 -3.26 -13.57 4.76
N TYR A 102 -3.77 -13.35 5.97
CA TYR A 102 -5.20 -13.33 6.29
C TYR A 102 -5.55 -12.01 6.98
N LEU A 103 -6.79 -11.57 6.84
CA LEU A 103 -7.22 -10.28 7.38
C LEU A 103 -7.48 -10.33 8.90
N GLU A 104 -8.18 -11.37 9.35
CA GLU A 104 -8.73 -11.51 10.70
C GLU A 104 -8.21 -12.76 11.41
N GLY A 105 -8.15 -12.71 12.74
CA GLY A 105 -7.68 -13.80 13.60
C GLY A 105 -6.27 -13.54 14.15
N PRO A 106 -5.81 -14.38 15.10
CA PRO A 106 -4.53 -14.17 15.80
C PRO A 106 -3.36 -14.14 14.82
N GLY A 107 -2.62 -13.03 14.76
CA GLY A 107 -1.52 -12.80 13.81
C GLY A 107 -1.95 -12.25 12.44
N GLY A 108 -3.22 -11.87 12.30
CA GLY A 108 -3.79 -11.33 11.06
C GLY A 108 -3.39 -9.89 10.79
N LEU A 109 -3.65 -9.45 9.56
CA LEU A 109 -3.28 -8.09 9.13
C LEU A 109 -3.96 -7.00 9.99
N PHE A 110 -5.22 -7.17 10.39
CA PHE A 110 -5.90 -6.17 11.21
C PHE A 110 -5.32 -6.06 12.62
N GLU A 111 -4.96 -7.19 13.25
CA GLU A 111 -4.30 -7.18 14.55
C GLU A 111 -2.93 -6.49 14.46
N PHE A 112 -2.16 -6.78 13.41
CA PHE A 112 -0.89 -6.11 13.16
C PHE A 112 -1.03 -4.59 12.98
N ILE A 113 -2.03 -4.15 12.20
CA ILE A 113 -2.32 -2.72 12.01
C ILE A 113 -2.68 -2.07 13.35
N GLU A 114 -3.59 -2.67 14.12
CA GLU A 114 -3.97 -2.13 15.43
C GLU A 114 -2.78 -1.99 16.37
N GLN A 115 -1.88 -2.98 16.39
CA GLN A 115 -0.68 -2.93 17.20
C GLN A 115 0.26 -1.79 16.76
N ARG A 116 0.53 -1.65 15.45
CA ARG A 116 1.39 -0.58 14.93
C ARG A 116 0.82 0.80 15.19
N LEU A 117 -0.49 0.99 15.04
CA LEU A 117 -1.14 2.26 15.37
C LEU A 117 -1.04 2.61 16.86
N LYS A 118 -1.16 1.63 17.76
CA LYS A 118 -0.97 1.86 19.21
C LYS A 118 0.47 2.20 19.57
N GLU A 119 1.44 1.60 18.88
CA GLU A 119 2.88 1.80 19.15
C GLU A 119 3.40 3.12 18.57
N ASN A 120 3.05 3.43 17.32
CA ASN A 120 3.66 4.52 16.55
C ASN A 120 2.70 5.66 16.21
N GLY A 121 1.40 5.48 16.42
CA GLY A 121 0.37 6.45 16.04
C GLY A 121 0.11 6.54 14.53
N HIS A 122 0.91 5.89 13.69
CA HIS A 122 0.74 5.84 12.23
C HIS A 122 1.39 4.59 11.64
N MET A 123 1.10 4.31 10.38
CA MET A 123 1.61 3.14 9.68
C MET A 123 1.66 3.38 8.15
N VAL A 124 2.66 2.84 7.47
CA VAL A 124 2.72 2.73 6.01
C VAL A 124 2.74 1.28 5.56
N ILE A 125 1.83 0.94 4.66
CA ILE A 125 1.68 -0.38 4.05
C ILE A 125 1.98 -0.25 2.55
N VAL A 126 2.90 -1.06 2.06
CA VAL A 126 3.14 -1.23 0.62
C VAL A 126 2.43 -2.49 0.16
N LEU A 127 1.64 -2.39 -0.91
CA LEU A 127 0.79 -3.46 -1.42
C LEU A 127 1.02 -3.65 -2.92
N ALA A 128 1.50 -4.82 -3.34
CA ALA A 128 1.45 -5.19 -4.74
C ALA A 128 0.00 -5.54 -5.15
N GLU A 129 -0.44 -5.14 -6.34
CA GLU A 129 -1.83 -5.32 -6.81
C GLU A 129 -2.33 -6.78 -6.77
N GLY A 130 -1.42 -7.75 -6.90
CA GLY A 130 -1.74 -9.17 -6.85
C GLY A 130 -1.87 -9.74 -5.43
N ALA A 131 -1.45 -9.01 -4.41
CA ALA A 131 -1.50 -9.46 -3.04
C ALA A 131 -2.95 -9.43 -2.51
N GLY A 132 -3.35 -10.47 -1.79
CA GLY A 132 -4.67 -10.55 -1.17
C GLY A 132 -5.85 -10.71 -2.14
N GLN A 133 -5.63 -11.06 -3.42
CA GLN A 133 -6.69 -11.29 -4.41
C GLN A 133 -7.77 -12.28 -3.94
N LYS A 134 -7.40 -13.28 -3.13
CA LYS A 134 -8.34 -14.24 -2.55
C LYS A 134 -9.39 -13.58 -1.65
N HIS A 135 -9.00 -12.59 -0.85
CA HIS A 135 -9.94 -11.86 0.03
C HIS A 135 -10.93 -11.00 -0.76
N VAL A 136 -10.50 -10.43 -1.89
CA VAL A 136 -11.39 -9.66 -2.78
C VAL A 136 -12.37 -10.61 -3.48
N ALA A 137 -11.89 -11.76 -3.94
CA ALA A 137 -12.73 -12.79 -4.57
C ALA A 137 -13.76 -13.38 -3.59
N GLU A 138 -13.37 -13.69 -2.35
CA GLU A 138 -14.27 -14.18 -1.30
C GLU A 138 -15.35 -13.16 -0.95
N ARG A 139 -14.98 -11.86 -0.87
CA ARG A 139 -15.96 -10.79 -0.64
C ARG A 139 -16.92 -10.57 -1.81
N MET A 140 -16.50 -10.85 -3.05
CA MET A 140 -17.40 -10.81 -4.21
C MET A 140 -18.31 -12.03 -4.29
N MET A 141 -17.85 -13.23 -3.91
CA MET A 141 -18.70 -14.43 -3.82
C MET A 141 -19.79 -14.31 -2.77
N LEU A 142 -19.57 -13.54 -1.69
CA LEU A 142 -20.58 -13.27 -0.67
C LEU A 142 -21.62 -12.21 -1.08
N LEU A 143 -21.45 -11.57 -2.24
CA LEU A 143 -22.33 -10.51 -2.76
C LEU A 143 -23.19 -10.94 -3.96
N VAL A 144 -23.05 -12.19 -4.45
CA VAL A 144 -23.91 -12.83 -5.46
C VAL A 144 -24.72 -13.95 -4.84
#